data_AF-A0A084EGV0-F1
#
_entry.id   AF-A0A084EGV0-F1
#
_cell.length_a   1.000
_cell.length_b   1.000
_cell.length_c   1.000
_cell.angle_alpha   90.00
_cell.angle_beta   90.00
_cell.angle_gamma   90.00
#
_symmetry.space_group_name_H-M   'P 1'
#
loop_
_entity.id
_entity.type
_entity.pdbx_description
1 polymer ?
#
loop_
_entity_poly.entity_id
_entity_poly.type
_entity_poly.pdbx_seq_one_letter_code
_entity_poly.pdbx_strand_id
1 'polypeptide(L)' 'MTGPQEAALAEAVRKARLKADRAAINAKEQQRIIDMMKAMPITQVKDQTGRSYFTLLRIAQVAL' A
#
# COMPACT_ATOMS: atom_id res chain seq x y z
N MET A 1 -14.50 -26.52 -3.89
CA MET A 1 -15.32 -25.69 -2.99
C MET A 1 -14.36 -25.06 -2.00
N THR A 2 -14.12 -23.75 -2.07
CA THR A 2 -13.30 -23.05 -1.09
C THR A 2 -14.03 -23.05 0.25
N GLY A 3 -13.39 -23.56 1.29
CA GLY A 3 -14.04 -23.76 2.59
C GLY A 3 -14.37 -22.43 3.29
N PRO A 4 -15.27 -22.43 4.30
CA PRO A 4 -15.58 -21.25 5.12
C PRO A 4 -14.34 -20.58 5.73
N GLN A 5 -13.30 -21.38 5.99
CA GLN A 5 -12.03 -20.94 6.57
C GLN A 5 -11.16 -20.14 5.57
N GLU A 6 -11.13 -20.54 4.30
CA GLU A 6 -10.36 -19.82 3.26
C GLU A 6 -10.99 -18.47 2.93
N ALA A 7 -12.33 -18.40 2.90
CA ALA A 7 -13.06 -17.15 2.72
C ALA A 7 -12.83 -16.17 3.88
N ALA A 8 -12.85 -16.67 5.12
CA ALA A 8 -12.57 -15.86 6.30
C ALA A 8 -11.12 -15.31 6.31
N LEU A 9 -10.15 -16.13 5.90
CA LEU A 9 -8.75 -15.70 5.78
C LEU A 9 -8.59 -14.62 4.70
N ALA A 10 -9.18 -14.81 3.53
CA ALA A 10 -9.15 -13.83 2.44
C ALA A 10 -9.77 -12.48 2.88
N GLU A 11 -10.86 -12.52 3.63
CA GLU A 11 -11.50 -11.31 4.15
C GLU A 11 -10.67 -10.63 5.25
N ALA A 12 -10.04 -11.40 6.13
CA ALA A 12 -9.13 -10.88 7.16
C ALA A 12 -7.92 -10.17 6.52
N VAL A 13 -7.31 -10.78 5.50
CA VAL A 13 -6.21 -10.18 4.72
C VAL A 13 -6.67 -8.89 4.05
N ARG A 14 -7.86 -8.87 3.44
CA ARG A 14 -8.43 -7.65 2.85
C ARG A 14 -8.61 -6.54 3.88
N LYS A 15 -9.17 -6.85 5.06
CA LYS A 15 -9.38 -5.88 6.15
C LYS A 15 -8.06 -5.35 6.70
N ALA A 16 -7.07 -6.22 6.88
CA ALA A 16 -5.72 -5.81 7.29
C ALA A 16 -5.08 -4.86 6.28
N ARG A 17 -5.22 -5.14 4.98
CA ARG A 17 -4.70 -4.27 3.90
C ARG A 17 -5.37 -2.90 3.89
N LEU A 18 -6.70 -2.84 4.05
CA LEU A 18 -7.43 -1.58 4.14
C LEU A 18 -7.03 -0.78 5.39
N LYS A 19 -6.82 -1.45 6.52
CA LYS A 19 -6.35 -0.81 7.76
C LYS A 19 -4.93 -0.25 7.60
N ALA A 20 -4.04 -1.01 6.97
CA ALA A 20 -2.68 -0.56 6.66
C ALA A 20 -2.71 0.65 5.72
N ASP A 21 -3.52 0.64 4.66
CA ASP A 21 -3.61 1.78 3.74
C ASP A 21 -4.15 3.05 4.42
N ARG A 22 -5.10 2.91 5.35
CA ARG A 22 -5.63 4.00 6.17
C ARG A 22 -4.72 4.45 7.31
N ALA A 23 -3.65 3.71 7.61
CA ALA A 23 -2.71 4.09 8.65
C ALA A 23 -1.92 5.33 8.21
N ALA A 24 -1.81 6.30 9.11
CA ALA A 24 -1.06 7.53 8.87
C ALA A 24 0.38 7.22 8.45
N ILE A 25 0.81 7.81 7.33
CA ILE A 25 2.18 7.71 6.84
C ILE A 25 3.00 8.79 7.54
N ASN A 26 4.09 8.40 8.19
CA ASN A 26 5.01 9.36 8.80
C ASN A 26 5.98 9.93 7.74
N ALA A 27 6.63 11.05 8.04
CA ALA A 27 7.52 11.74 7.09
C ALA A 27 8.68 10.86 6.58
N LYS A 28 9.24 9.98 7.43
CA LYS A 28 10.33 9.07 7.04
C LYS A 28 9.85 8.01 6.06
N GLU A 29 8.66 7.46 6.29
CA GLU A 29 8.03 6.49 5.40
C GLU A 29 7.64 7.15 4.07
N GLN A 30 7.08 8.37 4.13
CA GLN A 30 6.77 9.15 2.95
C GLN A 30 8.01 9.39 2.07
N GLN A 31 9.12 9.80 2.68
CA GLN A 31 10.38 10.01 1.94
C GLN A 31 10.88 8.72 1.30
N ARG A 32 10.86 7.60 2.02
CA ARG A 32 11.23 6.30 1.47
C ARG A 32 10.36 5.94 0.26
N ILE A 33 9.05 6.16 0.33
CA ILE A 33 8.13 5.89 -0.78
C ILE A 33 8.47 6.78 -2.00
N ILE A 34 8.78 8.06 -1.78
CA ILE A 34 9.21 8.98 -2.84
C ILE A 34 10.49 8.48 -3.51
N ASP A 35 11.50 8.09 -2.72
CA ASP A 35 12.77 7.57 -3.25
C ASP A 35 12.55 6.29 -4.06
N MET A 36 11.65 5.40 -3.60
CA MET A 36 11.26 4.22 -4.36
C MET A 36 10.57 4.58 -5.68
N MET A 37 9.62 5.52 -5.69
CA MET A 37 8.93 5.94 -6.91
C MET A 37 9.86 6.60 -7.93
N LYS A 38 10.97 7.21 -7.50
CA LYS A 38 12.01 7.72 -8.40
C LYS A 38 12.86 6.60 -9.01
N ALA A 39 13.02 5.48 -8.31
CA ALA A 39 13.90 4.38 -8.71
C ALA A 39 13.19 3.27 -9.49
N MET A 40 11.87 3.08 -9.29
CA MET A 40 11.14 1.94 -9.86
C MET A 40 9.68 2.28 -10.22
N PRO A 41 9.05 1.48 -11.12
CA PRO A 41 7.65 1.68 -11.48
C PRO A 41 6.70 1.59 -10.28
N ILE A 42 5.62 2.39 -10.32
CA ILE A 42 4.62 2.48 -9.24
C ILE A 42 3.97 1.12 -8.90
N THR A 43 3.90 0.19 -9.87
CA THR A 43 3.42 -1.19 -9.66
C THR A 43 4.29 -1.93 -8.64
N GLN A 44 5.62 -1.83 -8.78
CA GLN A 44 6.57 -2.44 -7.85
C GLN A 44 6.55 -1.74 -6.49
N VAL A 45 6.42 -0.41 -6.47
CA VAL A 45 6.30 0.35 -5.21
C VAL A 45 5.06 -0.08 -4.43
N LYS A 46 3.92 -0.26 -5.09
CA LYS A 46 2.71 -0.79 -4.46
C LYS A 46 2.92 -2.17 -3.87
N ASP A 47 3.59 -3.06 -4.59
CA ASP A 47 3.76 -4.44 -4.12
C ASP A 47 4.73 -4.51 -2.93
N GLN A 48 5.74 -3.63 -2.88
CA GLN A 48 6.66 -3.53 -1.74
C GLN A 48 6.05 -2.81 -0.53
N THR A 49 5.27 -1.75 -0.74
CA THR A 49 4.74 -0.91 0.34
C THR A 49 3.36 -1.36 0.84
N GLY A 50 2.65 -2.17 0.03
CA GLY A 50 1.28 -2.59 0.28
C GLY A 50 0.24 -1.46 0.15
N ARG A 51 0.68 -0.21 -0.12
CA ARG A 51 -0.15 0.99 -0.21
C ARG A 51 -0.97 0.99 -1.49
N SER A 52 -2.16 1.59 -1.45
CA SER A 52 -3.00 1.73 -2.63
C SER A 52 -2.38 2.70 -3.64
N TYR A 53 -2.71 2.54 -4.91
CA TYR A 53 -2.28 3.49 -5.95
C TYR A 53 -2.72 4.91 -5.65
N PHE A 54 -3.91 5.10 -5.07
CA PHE A 54 -4.39 6.41 -4.66
C PHE A 54 -3.45 7.07 -3.63
N THR A 55 -3.05 6.32 -2.60
CA THR A 55 -2.09 6.78 -1.59
C THR A 55 -0.73 7.14 -2.22
N LEU A 56 -0.20 6.28 -3.09
CA LEU A 56 1.07 6.52 -3.76
C LEU A 56 1.04 7.76 -4.66
N LEU A 57 -0.02 7.92 -5.46
CA LEU A 57 -0.21 9.09 -6.32
C LEU A 57 -0.34 10.37 -5.50
N ARG A 58 -1.04 10.33 -4.36
CA ARG A 58 -1.16 11.48 -3.47
C ARG A 58 0.19 11.89 -2.88
N ILE A 59 1.05 10.93 -2.53
CA ILE A 59 2.41 11.21 -2.07
C ILE A 59 3.23 11.84 -3.21
N ALA A 60 3.13 11.32 -4.43
CA ALA A 60 3.83 11.86 -5.58
C ALA A 60 3.42 13.30 -5.90
N GLN A 61 2.12 13.62 -5.83
CA GLN A 61 1.58 14.97 -6.10
C GLN A 61 2.07 16.06 -5.13
N VAL A 62 2.43 15.69 -3.91
CA VAL A 62 2.93 16.64 -2.91
C VAL A 62 4.46 16.80 -2.99
N ALA A 63 5.15 15.85 -3.62
CA ALA A 63 6.60 15.73 -3.59
C ALA A 63 7.32 16.12 -4.90
N LEU A 64 6.59 16.20 -6.01
CA LEU A 64 7.07 16.56 -7.35
C LEU A 64 6.35 17.83 -7.80
#